data_AF-A0A4R8KZ62-F1
#
_entry.id   AF-A0A4R8KZ62-F1
#
_cell.length_a   1.000
_cell.length_b   1.000
_cell.length_c   1.000
_cell.angle_alpha   90.00
_cell.angle_beta   90.00
_cell.angle_gamma   90.00
#
_symmetry.space_group_name_H-M   'P 1'
#
loop_
_entity.id
_entity.type
_entity.pdbx_description
1 polymer ?
#
loop_
_entity_poly.entity_id
_entity_poly.type
_entity_poly.pdbx_seq_one_letter_code
_entity_poly.pdbx_strand_id
1 'polypeptide(L)'
;MTNFIFAPQAIAGLPIVGTDSQFPVRRIYCVGRNYAAHAREMGFDPDREPPFFFCKPNDDKSVVPVPPGVTATVPYPAQTSNYHHEIELVVAIGKGGSNIALEDAPSHIFGYGVGLDMTRRDLQMRMREQGRPWEIGKAFDYSAPIGALTPIAASGEITTGAIVLEVDGKVVQTSDLTHLIWSVNEVIANLSTLFELQPGDIIMTGTPEGVGAVTSGQTMEARIAGLTPITVAVQ
;
A
#
# COMPACT_ATOMS: atom_id res chain seq x y z
N MET A 1 20.32 1.34 -27.71
CA MET A 1 19.10 0.54 -27.46
C MET A 1 19.53 -0.83 -26.97
N THR A 2 19.05 -1.23 -25.81
CA THR A 2 19.33 -2.57 -25.25
C THR A 2 18.57 -3.62 -26.07
N ASN A 3 19.22 -4.72 -26.45
CA ASN A 3 18.59 -5.79 -27.23
C ASN A 3 18.19 -6.94 -26.29
N PHE A 4 16.91 -6.98 -25.89
CA PHE A 4 16.38 -8.05 -25.05
C PHE A 4 15.91 -9.23 -25.91
N ILE A 5 16.03 -10.46 -25.39
CA ILE A 5 15.63 -11.68 -26.11
C ILE A 5 14.10 -11.88 -26.16
N PHE A 6 13.36 -11.15 -25.32
CA PHE A 6 11.90 -11.01 -25.33
C PHE A 6 11.53 -9.56 -25.01
N ALA A 7 10.29 -9.15 -25.31
CA ALA A 7 9.80 -7.84 -24.94
C ALA A 7 9.89 -7.67 -23.40
N PRO A 8 10.49 -6.57 -22.90
CA PRO A 8 10.49 -6.31 -21.47
C PRO A 8 9.05 -6.15 -20.99
N GLN A 9 8.77 -6.61 -19.77
CA GLN A 9 7.48 -6.43 -19.14
C GLN A 9 7.08 -4.95 -19.09
N ALA A 10 5.79 -4.67 -19.24
CA ALA A 10 5.28 -3.34 -19.04
C ALA A 10 5.44 -2.93 -17.57
N ILE A 11 5.76 -1.65 -17.35
CA ILE A 11 5.79 -1.07 -16.00
C ILE A 11 4.35 -0.70 -15.63
N ALA A 12 3.89 -1.08 -14.44
CA ALA A 12 2.59 -0.66 -13.96
C ALA A 12 2.52 0.87 -13.84
N GLY A 13 1.48 1.47 -14.42
CA GLY A 13 1.22 2.90 -14.37
C GLY A 13 0.01 3.21 -13.50
N LEU A 14 0.17 4.04 -12.47
CA LEU A 14 -0.95 4.52 -11.66
C LEU A 14 -1.56 5.79 -12.27
N PRO A 15 -2.90 5.92 -12.31
CA PRO A 15 -3.54 7.14 -12.78
C PRO A 15 -3.20 8.31 -11.86
N ILE A 16 -3.13 9.52 -12.43
CA ILE A 16 -2.88 10.75 -11.67
C ILE A 16 -4.10 11.66 -11.79
N VAL A 17 -4.58 12.18 -10.67
CA VAL A 17 -5.72 13.11 -10.66
C VAL A 17 -5.36 14.37 -11.46
N GLY A 18 -6.21 14.73 -12.42
CA GLY A 18 -6.09 15.97 -13.21
C GLY A 18 -5.20 15.87 -14.45
N THR A 19 -4.75 14.68 -14.87
CA THR A 19 -3.99 14.48 -16.11
C THR A 19 -4.19 13.07 -16.68
N ASP A 20 -3.98 12.89 -17.99
CA ASP A 20 -3.96 11.58 -18.65
C ASP A 20 -2.59 10.86 -18.51
N SER A 21 -1.62 11.51 -17.86
CA SER A 21 -0.32 10.91 -17.55
C SER A 21 -0.44 9.85 -16.47
N GLN A 22 0.46 8.86 -16.49
CA GLN A 22 0.55 7.81 -15.49
C GLN A 22 1.85 7.93 -14.68
N PHE A 23 1.79 7.53 -13.41
CA PHE A 23 2.96 7.42 -12.55
C PHE A 23 3.59 6.02 -12.68
N PRO A 24 4.82 5.89 -13.19
CA PRO A 24 5.45 4.59 -13.44
C PRO A 24 5.97 3.98 -12.13
N VAL A 25 5.41 2.85 -11.71
CA VAL A 25 5.76 2.20 -10.44
C VAL A 25 7.12 1.48 -10.56
N ARG A 26 8.05 1.78 -9.65
CA ARG A 26 9.37 1.17 -9.58
C ARG A 26 9.46 0.06 -8.53
N ARG A 27 9.38 0.40 -7.24
CA ARG A 27 9.31 -0.57 -6.14
C ARG A 27 8.14 -0.22 -5.25
N ILE A 28 7.62 -1.23 -4.55
CA ILE A 28 6.56 -1.06 -3.57
C ILE A 28 7.10 -1.53 -2.25
N TYR A 29 7.27 -0.59 -1.32
CA TYR A 29 7.62 -0.85 0.06
C TYR A 29 6.35 -0.79 0.90
N CYS A 30 6.22 -1.69 1.86
CA CYS A 30 5.08 -1.76 2.76
C CYS A 30 5.58 -1.74 4.21
N VAL A 31 4.93 -0.96 5.07
CA VAL A 31 5.29 -0.84 6.48
C VAL A 31 4.44 -1.77 7.33
N GLY A 32 5.07 -2.72 8.01
CA GLY A 32 4.34 -3.62 8.89
C GLY A 32 4.01 -2.97 10.24
N ARG A 33 2.78 -3.18 10.71
CA ARG A 33 2.30 -2.80 12.06
C ARG A 33 2.47 -1.32 12.40
N ASN A 34 2.18 -0.43 11.45
CA ASN A 34 2.34 1.01 11.67
C ASN A 34 1.13 1.69 12.33
N TYR A 35 0.16 0.94 12.88
CA TYR A 35 -0.93 1.46 13.71
C TYR A 35 -0.93 0.73 15.05
N ALA A 36 -0.97 1.46 16.16
CA ALA A 36 -0.83 0.88 17.49
C ALA A 36 -1.95 -0.11 17.85
N ALA A 37 -3.20 0.19 17.44
CA ALA A 37 -4.33 -0.72 17.66
C ALA A 37 -4.18 -2.01 16.84
N HIS A 38 -3.74 -1.91 15.58
CA HIS A 38 -3.48 -3.08 14.74
C HIS A 38 -2.28 -3.91 15.26
N ALA A 39 -1.22 -3.28 15.75
CA ALA A 39 -0.09 -3.97 16.37
C ALA A 39 -0.55 -4.82 17.57
N ARG A 40 -1.42 -4.27 18.42
CA ARG A 40 -2.05 -4.98 19.55
C ARG A 40 -2.97 -6.11 19.09
N GLU A 41 -3.79 -5.89 18.06
CA GLU A 41 -4.64 -6.95 17.45
C GLU A 41 -3.82 -8.15 16.98
N MET A 42 -2.62 -7.90 16.45
CA MET A 42 -1.68 -8.94 16.00
C MET A 42 -0.87 -9.57 17.15
N GLY A 43 -1.09 -9.17 18.40
CA GLY A 43 -0.47 -9.73 19.60
C GLY A 43 0.85 -9.09 20.01
N PHE A 44 1.12 -7.84 19.62
CA PHE A 44 2.35 -7.12 19.94
C PHE A 44 2.08 -5.94 20.88
N ASP A 45 3.03 -5.64 21.78
CA ASP A 45 3.02 -4.43 22.59
C ASP A 45 3.73 -3.31 21.83
N PRO A 46 3.05 -2.23 21.41
CA PRO A 46 3.66 -1.19 20.62
C PRO A 46 4.47 -0.24 21.50
N ASP A 47 5.64 -0.67 21.96
CA ASP A 47 6.76 0.26 22.13
C ASP A 47 7.19 0.72 20.73
N ARG A 48 7.78 1.92 20.58
CA ARG A 48 8.28 2.45 19.28
C ARG A 48 9.50 1.66 18.79
N GLU A 49 9.34 0.35 18.59
CA GLU A 49 10.29 -0.47 17.87
C GLU A 49 10.45 0.07 16.44
N PRO A 50 11.66 -0.02 15.87
CA PRO A 50 11.89 0.40 14.49
C PRO A 50 10.88 -0.24 13.53
N PRO A 51 10.39 0.51 12.52
CA PRO A 51 9.49 -0.07 11.53
C PRO A 51 10.20 -1.21 10.80
N PHE A 52 9.46 -2.26 10.45
CA PHE A 52 9.96 -3.27 9.53
C PHE A 52 9.24 -3.15 8.19
N PHE A 53 9.97 -3.49 7.13
CA PHE A 53 9.52 -3.34 5.77
C PHE A 53 9.48 -4.67 5.05
N PHE A 54 8.51 -4.83 4.17
CA PHE A 54 8.48 -5.86 3.14
C PHE A 54 8.16 -5.20 1.79
N CYS A 55 8.23 -5.97 0.71
CA CYS A 55 8.02 -5.44 -0.63
C CYS A 55 6.95 -6.24 -1.38
N LYS A 56 6.37 -5.60 -2.39
CA LYS A 56 5.55 -6.24 -3.42
C LYS A 56 6.18 -6.02 -4.81
N PRO A 57 5.99 -6.95 -5.77
CA PRO A 57 6.41 -6.75 -7.15
C PRO A 57 5.69 -5.56 -7.80
N ASN A 58 6.33 -4.91 -8.77
CA ASN A 58 5.82 -3.72 -9.46
C ASN A 58 5.28 -4.00 -10.87
N ASP A 59 5.11 -5.27 -11.23
CA ASP A 59 4.57 -5.68 -12.52
C ASP A 59 3.04 -5.51 -12.59
N ASP A 60 2.51 -5.60 -13.81
CA ASP A 60 1.10 -5.45 -14.15
C ASP A 60 0.20 -6.59 -13.62
N LYS A 61 0.79 -7.65 -13.07
CA LYS A 61 0.08 -8.72 -12.38
C LYS A 61 0.06 -8.53 -10.89
N SER A 62 0.95 -7.75 -10.28
CA SER A 62 0.96 -7.47 -8.84
C SER A 62 0.20 -6.19 -8.49
N VAL A 63 0.48 -5.11 -9.23
CA VAL A 63 -0.18 -3.80 -9.05
C VAL A 63 -1.47 -3.76 -9.86
N VAL A 64 -2.57 -3.40 -9.21
CA VAL A 64 -3.88 -3.25 -9.87
C VAL A 64 -4.29 -1.78 -9.80
N PRO A 65 -4.02 -0.97 -10.85
CA PRO A 65 -4.48 0.41 -10.89
C PRO A 65 -6.01 0.45 -10.85
N VAL A 66 -6.57 1.28 -9.97
CA VAL A 66 -8.02 1.50 -9.84
C VAL A 66 -8.35 2.93 -10.30
N PRO A 67 -8.84 3.12 -11.54
CA PRO A 67 -9.20 4.44 -12.02
C PRO A 67 -10.37 5.06 -11.21
N PRO A 68 -10.45 6.41 -11.13
CA PRO A 68 -11.55 7.08 -10.44
C PRO A 68 -12.92 6.64 -10.98
N GLY A 69 -13.83 6.25 -10.08
CA GLY A 69 -15.19 5.83 -10.43
C GLY A 69 -15.29 4.46 -11.11
N VAL A 70 -14.21 3.69 -11.17
CA VAL A 70 -14.19 2.34 -11.75
C VAL A 70 -14.02 1.30 -10.64
N THR A 71 -14.83 0.24 -10.68
CA THR A 71 -14.63 -0.94 -9.83
C THR A 71 -13.57 -1.84 -10.47
N ALA A 72 -12.40 -1.94 -9.84
CA ALA A 72 -11.40 -2.92 -10.22
C ALA A 72 -11.82 -4.33 -9.79
N THR A 73 -11.29 -5.34 -10.47
CA THR A 73 -11.54 -6.74 -10.13
C THR A 73 -10.21 -7.41 -9.79
N VAL A 74 -10.19 -8.17 -8.71
CA VAL A 74 -9.07 -9.05 -8.36
C VAL A 74 -9.55 -10.49 -8.21
N PRO A 75 -8.82 -11.48 -8.73
CA PRO A 75 -9.17 -12.88 -8.49
C PRO A 75 -8.90 -13.26 -7.03
N TYR A 76 -9.72 -14.14 -6.47
CA TYR A 76 -9.41 -14.80 -5.21
C TYR A 76 -8.14 -15.63 -5.39
N PRO A 77 -7.08 -15.39 -4.61
CA PRO A 77 -5.78 -15.96 -4.92
C PRO A 77 -5.73 -17.46 -4.60
N ALA A 78 -4.94 -18.20 -5.39
CA ALA A 78 -4.71 -19.62 -5.13
C ALA A 78 -3.93 -19.85 -3.83
N GLN A 79 -4.05 -21.06 -3.27
CA GLN A 79 -3.32 -21.55 -2.10
C GLN A 79 -3.60 -20.79 -0.79
N THR A 80 -4.75 -20.12 -0.68
CA THR A 80 -5.24 -19.56 0.58
C THR A 80 -6.70 -19.92 0.78
N SER A 81 -7.11 -20.02 2.04
CA SER A 81 -8.52 -19.98 2.44
C SER A 81 -8.81 -18.79 3.37
N ASN A 82 -7.83 -17.90 3.55
CA ASN A 82 -7.90 -16.79 4.48
C ASN A 82 -7.29 -15.53 3.84
N TYR A 83 -8.01 -14.98 2.87
CA TYR A 83 -7.60 -13.82 2.09
C TYR A 83 -8.07 -12.53 2.76
N HIS A 84 -7.14 -11.69 3.20
CA HIS A 84 -7.43 -10.51 4.01
C HIS A 84 -7.28 -9.20 3.24
N HIS A 85 -8.10 -8.22 3.63
CA HIS A 85 -8.00 -6.82 3.24
C HIS A 85 -7.20 -6.00 4.27
N GLU A 86 -6.47 -5.00 3.79
CA GLU A 86 -5.75 -4.03 4.62
C GLU A 86 -5.77 -2.67 3.88
N ILE A 87 -6.63 -1.74 4.29
CA ILE A 87 -6.62 -0.38 3.71
C ILE A 87 -5.39 0.39 4.18
N GLU A 88 -4.69 1.05 3.26
CA GLU A 88 -3.50 1.84 3.56
C GLU A 88 -3.46 3.17 2.79
N LEU A 89 -2.84 4.17 3.40
CA LEU A 89 -2.36 5.35 2.67
C LEU A 89 -1.18 4.93 1.80
N VAL A 90 -1.24 5.33 0.54
CA VAL A 90 -0.17 5.14 -0.45
C VAL A 90 0.55 6.45 -0.65
N VAL A 91 1.88 6.43 -0.57
CA VAL A 91 2.76 7.57 -0.82
C VAL A 91 3.61 7.27 -2.05
N ALA A 92 3.57 8.16 -3.04
CA ALA A 92 4.36 8.05 -4.26
C ALA A 92 5.58 8.97 -4.18
N ILE A 93 6.78 8.44 -4.46
CA ILE A 93 8.04 9.17 -4.41
C ILE A 93 8.34 9.81 -5.77
N GLY A 94 8.51 11.12 -5.79
CA GLY A 94 8.83 11.91 -6.99
C GLY A 94 10.31 12.30 -7.12
N LYS A 95 11.04 12.29 -6.00
CA LYS A 95 12.48 12.61 -5.95
C LYS A 95 13.19 11.58 -5.09
N GLY A 96 14.28 11.02 -5.62
CA GLY A 96 15.07 10.01 -4.93
C GLY A 96 15.99 10.56 -3.83
N GLY A 97 16.59 9.67 -3.05
CA GLY A 97 17.55 10.01 -2.01
C GLY A 97 17.90 8.84 -1.07
N SER A 98 19.02 8.99 -0.34
CA SER A 98 19.46 8.11 0.74
C SER A 98 19.71 8.92 1.99
N ASN A 99 19.44 8.34 3.16
CA ASN A 99 19.59 9.01 4.47
C ASN A 99 18.89 10.38 4.50
N ILE A 100 17.66 10.43 3.97
CA ILE A 100 16.84 11.63 3.87
C ILE A 100 16.52 12.10 5.30
N ALA A 101 16.80 13.37 5.59
CA ALA A 101 16.44 13.99 6.86
C ALA A 101 14.91 14.07 7.00
N LEU A 102 14.41 14.03 8.23
CA LEU A 102 12.97 13.99 8.50
C LEU A 102 12.24 15.20 7.91
N GLU A 103 12.85 16.38 8.04
CA GLU A 103 12.36 17.67 7.53
C GLU A 103 12.39 17.76 6.00
N ASP A 104 13.22 16.97 5.33
CA ASP A 104 13.34 16.98 3.88
C ASP A 104 12.35 16.02 3.21
N ALA A 105 11.83 15.04 3.94
CA ALA A 105 10.97 13.97 3.43
C ALA A 105 9.77 14.48 2.59
N PRO A 106 9.05 15.56 2.95
CA PRO A 106 7.95 16.07 2.13
C PRO A 106 8.38 16.45 0.72
N SER A 107 9.61 16.96 0.53
CA SER A 107 10.13 17.35 -0.78
C SER A 107 10.39 16.17 -1.72
N HIS A 108 10.36 14.94 -1.19
CA HIS A 108 10.51 13.71 -1.95
C HIS A 108 9.18 13.12 -2.43
N ILE A 109 8.06 13.59 -1.90
CA ILE A 109 6.72 13.07 -2.20
C ILE A 109 6.21 13.69 -3.50
N PHE A 110 5.78 12.84 -4.44
CA PHE A 110 5.03 13.24 -5.61
C PHE A 110 3.55 13.46 -5.27
N GLY A 111 2.96 12.54 -4.51
CA GLY A 111 1.55 12.57 -4.16
C GLY A 111 1.10 11.35 -3.36
N TYR A 112 -0.20 11.26 -3.15
CA TYR A 112 -0.83 10.29 -2.27
C TYR A 112 -1.98 9.56 -2.96
N GLY A 113 -2.28 8.34 -2.53
CA GLY A 113 -3.42 7.57 -3.00
C GLY A 113 -3.99 6.65 -1.93
N VAL A 114 -5.06 5.95 -2.27
CA VAL A 114 -5.64 4.87 -1.45
C VAL A 114 -5.17 3.53 -2.02
N GLY A 115 -4.77 2.60 -1.17
CA GLY A 115 -4.39 1.26 -1.59
C GLY A 115 -4.89 0.17 -0.65
N LEU A 116 -4.81 -1.06 -1.13
CA LEU A 116 -5.10 -2.27 -0.36
C LEU A 116 -3.89 -3.20 -0.33
N ASP A 117 -3.36 -3.50 0.85
CA ASP A 117 -2.35 -4.55 1.04
C ASP A 117 -3.05 -5.90 1.19
N MET A 118 -3.43 -6.46 0.05
CA MET A 118 -4.12 -7.74 0.04
C MET A 118 -3.18 -8.87 0.46
N THR A 119 -3.68 -9.76 1.33
CA THR A 119 -2.83 -10.69 2.08
C THR A 119 -3.39 -12.11 2.13
N ARG A 120 -2.57 -13.12 1.77
CA ARG A 120 -2.87 -14.53 2.08
C ARG A 120 -2.49 -14.82 3.54
N ARG A 121 -3.40 -14.53 4.47
CA ARG A 121 -3.10 -14.44 5.90
C ARG A 121 -2.60 -15.75 6.49
N ASP A 122 -3.22 -16.86 6.11
CA ASP A 122 -2.82 -18.20 6.50
C ASP A 122 -1.35 -18.51 6.13
N LEU A 123 -0.93 -18.14 4.93
CA LEU A 123 0.46 -18.30 4.47
C LEU A 123 1.41 -17.34 5.19
N GLN A 124 1.02 -16.06 5.34
CA GLN A 124 1.82 -15.04 6.02
C GLN A 124 2.11 -15.44 7.48
N MET A 125 1.09 -15.89 8.21
CA MET A 125 1.22 -16.31 9.60
C MET A 125 2.11 -17.54 9.74
N ARG A 126 1.95 -18.53 8.86
CA ARG A 126 2.80 -19.72 8.81
C ARG A 126 4.27 -19.37 8.58
N MET A 127 4.57 -18.43 7.67
CA MET A 127 5.95 -18.00 7.43
C MET A 127 6.53 -17.25 8.63
N ARG A 128 5.73 -16.37 9.26
CA ARG A 128 6.12 -15.67 10.48
C ARG A 128 6.49 -16.64 11.61
N GLU A 129 5.67 -17.65 11.89
CA GLU A 129 5.92 -18.65 12.93
C GLU A 129 7.20 -19.47 12.69
N GLN A 130 7.57 -19.65 11.42
CA GLN A 130 8.78 -20.38 11.02
C GLN A 130 10.01 -19.47 10.90
N GLY A 131 9.89 -18.17 11.16
CA GLY A 131 10.96 -17.19 10.93
C GLY A 131 11.37 -17.10 9.45
N ARG A 132 10.44 -17.35 8.53
CA ARG A 132 10.66 -17.36 7.07
C ARG A 132 10.19 -16.07 6.40
N PRO A 133 10.70 -15.77 5.19
CA PRO A 133 10.25 -14.64 4.39
C PRO A 133 8.74 -14.67 4.06
N TRP A 134 8.11 -13.50 3.94
CA TRP A 134 6.64 -13.34 3.87
C TRP A 134 6.06 -13.29 2.45
N GLU A 135 6.88 -13.50 1.41
CA GLU A 135 6.54 -13.26 0.01
C GLU A 135 5.32 -14.06 -0.42
N ILE A 136 5.19 -15.33 -0.01
CA ILE A 136 3.99 -16.11 -0.32
C ILE A 136 2.73 -15.57 0.37
N GLY A 137 2.86 -14.80 1.45
CA GLY A 137 1.74 -14.13 2.11
C GLY A 137 1.40 -12.76 1.54
N LYS A 138 2.42 -11.99 1.10
CA LYS A 138 2.30 -10.55 0.81
C LYS A 138 2.63 -10.15 -0.64
N ALA A 139 3.46 -10.91 -1.35
CA ALA A 139 4.06 -10.54 -2.64
C ALA A 139 3.57 -11.44 -3.79
N PHE A 140 2.25 -11.64 -3.88
CA PHE A 140 1.61 -12.50 -4.88
C PHE A 140 0.86 -11.67 -5.93
N ASP A 141 0.40 -12.33 -7.00
CA ASP A 141 -0.37 -11.70 -8.06
C ASP A 141 -1.62 -10.98 -7.50
N TYR A 142 -1.87 -9.77 -7.97
CA TYR A 142 -2.98 -8.87 -7.69
C TYR A 142 -3.05 -8.41 -6.24
N SER A 143 -1.90 -8.46 -5.55
CA SER A 143 -1.82 -8.17 -4.12
C SER A 143 -1.78 -6.68 -3.76
N ALA A 144 -1.72 -5.77 -4.74
CA ALA A 144 -1.68 -4.33 -4.52
C ALA A 144 -2.65 -3.53 -5.42
N PRO A 145 -3.97 -3.55 -5.14
CA PRO A 145 -4.90 -2.56 -5.69
C PRO A 145 -4.57 -1.15 -5.20
N ILE A 146 -4.36 -0.21 -6.12
CA ILE A 146 -3.96 1.17 -5.81
C ILE A 146 -4.73 2.15 -6.70
N GLY A 147 -5.31 3.17 -6.07
CA GLY A 147 -6.10 4.20 -6.74
C GLY A 147 -5.28 5.27 -7.47
N ALA A 148 -6.00 6.25 -7.98
CA ALA A 148 -5.38 7.44 -8.55
C ALA A 148 -4.57 8.22 -7.51
N LEU A 149 -3.39 8.69 -7.93
CA LEU A 149 -2.53 9.54 -7.12
C LEU A 149 -2.99 11.00 -7.22
N THR A 150 -3.27 11.61 -6.08
CA THR A 150 -3.44 13.06 -5.95
C THR A 150 -2.07 13.69 -5.74
N PRO A 151 -1.57 14.55 -6.65
CA PRO A 151 -0.28 15.21 -6.47
C PRO A 151 -0.23 16.06 -5.19
N ILE A 152 0.91 16.09 -4.51
CA ILE A 152 1.11 16.88 -3.28
C ILE A 152 0.89 18.38 -3.53
N ALA A 153 1.19 18.86 -4.74
CA ALA A 153 0.93 20.24 -5.14
C ALA A 153 -0.57 20.60 -5.13
N ALA A 154 -1.47 19.61 -5.22
CA ALA A 154 -2.91 19.80 -5.16
C ALA A 154 -3.48 19.52 -3.75
N SER A 155 -2.95 18.54 -3.02
CA SER A 155 -3.47 18.16 -1.69
C SER A 155 -2.82 18.89 -0.52
N GLY A 156 -1.60 19.42 -0.70
CA GLY A 156 -0.68 19.65 0.42
C GLY A 156 -0.22 18.32 1.05
N GLU A 157 0.53 18.42 2.15
CA GLU A 157 0.87 17.24 2.95
C GLU A 157 -0.37 16.64 3.62
N ILE A 158 -0.56 15.34 3.48
CA ILE A 158 -1.63 14.60 4.16
C ILE A 158 -1.07 13.99 5.43
N THR A 159 -1.37 14.61 6.57
CA THR A 159 -0.92 14.18 7.90
C THR A 159 -2.05 13.75 8.84
N THR A 160 -3.30 13.99 8.43
CA THR A 160 -4.52 13.64 9.16
C THR A 160 -5.64 13.35 8.16
N GLY A 161 -6.68 12.64 8.59
CA GLY A 161 -7.82 12.31 7.77
C GLY A 161 -8.36 10.92 8.10
N ALA A 162 -9.67 10.79 8.06
CA ALA A 162 -10.34 9.52 8.27
C ALA A 162 -9.91 8.51 7.18
N ILE A 163 -9.53 7.30 7.61
CA ILE A 163 -9.25 6.14 6.76
C ILE A 163 -10.28 5.06 7.06
N VAL A 164 -11.03 4.64 6.04
CA VAL A 164 -12.21 3.78 6.21
C VAL A 164 -12.28 2.74 5.10
N LEU A 165 -12.55 1.49 5.48
CA LEU A 165 -12.85 0.40 4.56
C LEU A 165 -14.21 -0.22 4.87
N GLU A 166 -14.99 -0.43 3.83
CA GLU A 166 -16.23 -1.18 3.86
C GLU A 166 -16.14 -2.45 3.00
N VAL A 167 -16.79 -3.52 3.45
CA VAL A 167 -17.04 -4.74 2.67
C VAL A 167 -18.54 -4.91 2.56
N ASP A 168 -19.06 -4.92 1.33
CA ASP A 168 -20.49 -5.01 1.02
C ASP A 168 -21.34 -3.99 1.81
N GLY A 169 -20.83 -2.75 1.93
CA GLY A 169 -21.47 -1.63 2.63
C GLY A 169 -21.36 -1.68 4.17
N LYS A 170 -20.64 -2.65 4.74
CA LYS A 170 -20.37 -2.72 6.17
C LYS A 170 -18.96 -2.23 6.49
N VAL A 171 -18.84 -1.23 7.36
CA VAL A 171 -17.54 -0.74 7.85
C VAL A 171 -16.82 -1.87 8.59
N VAL A 172 -15.61 -2.19 8.14
CA VAL A 172 -14.73 -3.22 8.72
C VAL A 172 -13.44 -2.63 9.28
N GLN A 173 -12.92 -1.55 8.70
CA GLN A 173 -11.79 -0.78 9.24
C GLN A 173 -12.15 0.70 9.30
N THR A 174 -11.79 1.38 10.39
CA THR A 174 -12.01 2.82 10.56
C THR A 174 -10.95 3.39 11.52
N SER A 175 -10.27 4.45 11.13
CA SER A 175 -9.27 5.12 11.95
C SER A 175 -8.97 6.53 11.43
N ASP A 176 -7.90 7.15 11.91
CA ASP A 176 -7.36 8.40 11.37
C ASP A 176 -5.86 8.24 11.07
N LEU A 177 -5.34 8.96 10.07
CA LEU A 177 -3.91 8.94 9.72
C LEU A 177 -3.00 9.41 10.86
N THR A 178 -3.52 10.19 11.81
CA THR A 178 -2.79 10.60 13.03
C THR A 178 -2.45 9.43 13.96
N HIS A 179 -3.04 8.25 13.75
CA HIS A 179 -2.74 7.04 14.52
C HIS A 179 -1.56 6.22 13.99
N LEU A 180 -0.91 6.66 12.91
CA LEU A 180 0.36 6.09 12.46
C LEU A 180 1.41 6.16 13.59
N ILE A 181 2.07 5.06 13.90
CA ILE A 181 3.17 5.01 14.89
C ILE A 181 4.38 5.78 14.36
N TRP A 182 4.71 5.54 13.09
CA TRP A 182 5.70 6.26 12.32
C TRP A 182 4.97 7.06 11.24
N SER A 183 5.05 8.38 11.34
CA SER A 183 4.49 9.28 10.32
C SER A 183 5.08 9.01 8.94
N VAL A 184 4.43 9.49 7.88
CA VAL A 184 4.92 9.36 6.49
C VAL A 184 6.37 9.85 6.37
N ASN A 185 6.68 10.99 6.99
CA ASN A 185 8.02 11.57 6.93
C ASN A 185 9.06 10.70 7.66
N GLU A 186 8.70 10.12 8.80
CA GLU A 186 9.57 9.19 9.53
C GLU A 186 9.76 7.87 8.76
N VAL A 187 8.71 7.36 8.10
CA VAL A 187 8.78 6.17 7.25
C VAL A 187 9.76 6.40 6.10
N ILE A 188 9.67 7.53 5.40
CA ILE A 188 10.59 7.89 4.31
C ILE A 188 12.02 7.99 4.84
N ALA A 189 12.24 8.70 5.95
CA ALA A 189 13.56 8.86 6.55
C ALA A 189 14.18 7.50 6.90
N ASN A 190 13.44 6.64 7.64
CA ASN A 190 13.91 5.31 8.02
C ASN A 190 14.17 4.41 6.81
N LEU A 191 13.23 4.33 5.87
CA LEU A 191 13.36 3.49 4.68
C LEU A 191 14.57 3.90 3.83
N SER A 192 14.85 5.21 3.74
CA SER A 192 15.99 5.75 2.97
C SER A 192 17.36 5.40 3.54
N THR A 193 17.44 4.91 4.78
CA THR A 193 18.68 4.37 5.38
C THR A 193 18.97 2.94 4.91
N LEU A 194 17.93 2.22 4.48
CA LEU A 194 18.01 0.83 4.04
C LEU A 194 18.09 0.72 2.50
N PHE A 195 17.39 1.62 1.81
CA PHE A 195 17.31 1.64 0.34
C PHE A 195 17.45 3.08 -0.16
N GLU A 196 18.22 3.28 -1.23
CA GLU A 196 18.11 4.52 -1.99
C GLU A 196 16.72 4.59 -2.64
N LEU A 197 15.92 5.56 -2.19
CA LEU A 197 14.61 5.82 -2.77
C LEU A 197 14.79 6.44 -4.15
N GLN A 198 13.88 6.14 -5.07
CA GLN A 198 13.92 6.64 -6.43
C GLN A 198 12.53 7.15 -6.86
N PRO A 199 12.47 8.09 -7.83
CA PRO A 199 11.20 8.42 -8.48
C PRO A 199 10.52 7.14 -8.99
N GLY A 200 9.23 7.02 -8.73
CA GLY A 200 8.45 5.81 -9.05
C GLY A 200 8.28 4.84 -7.87
N ASP A 201 9.04 4.99 -6.79
CA ASP A 201 8.82 4.16 -5.60
C ASP A 201 7.48 4.50 -4.93
N ILE A 202 6.83 3.45 -4.44
CA ILE A 202 5.57 3.49 -3.71
C ILE A 202 5.82 3.01 -2.29
N ILE A 203 5.20 3.68 -1.32
CA ILE A 203 5.21 3.29 0.08
C ILE A 203 3.75 3.10 0.53
N MET A 204 3.40 1.89 0.97
CA MET A 204 2.14 1.60 1.65
C MET A 204 2.41 1.65 3.16
N THR A 205 1.74 2.57 3.86
CA THR A 205 2.20 3.05 5.18
C THR A 205 1.73 2.21 6.37
N GLY A 206 1.10 1.07 6.15
CA GLY A 206 0.46 0.25 7.15
C GLY A 206 -1.05 0.49 7.25
N THR A 207 -1.73 -0.46 7.89
CA THR A 207 -3.20 -0.52 8.01
C THR A 207 -3.67 -0.38 9.46
N PRO A 208 -4.85 0.24 9.71
CA PRO A 208 -5.47 0.26 11.03
C PRO A 208 -6.07 -1.11 11.42
N GLU A 209 -6.60 -1.19 12.64
CA GLU A 209 -7.30 -2.36 13.16
C GLU A 209 -8.54 -2.74 12.34
N GLY A 210 -9.03 -3.97 12.52
CA GLY A 210 -10.22 -4.48 11.85
C GLY A 210 -9.92 -5.19 10.52
N VAL A 211 -8.67 -5.63 10.33
CA VAL A 211 -8.27 -6.47 9.20
C VAL A 211 -9.08 -7.77 9.24
N GLY A 212 -9.75 -8.08 8.13
CA GLY A 212 -10.65 -9.23 8.03
C GLY A 212 -10.51 -9.99 6.73
N ALA A 213 -11.09 -11.19 6.68
CA ALA A 213 -11.16 -11.99 5.47
C ALA A 213 -12.21 -11.45 4.50
N VAL A 214 -11.94 -11.58 3.21
CA VAL A 214 -12.87 -11.33 2.10
C VAL A 214 -12.96 -12.58 1.23
N THR A 215 -14.14 -12.86 0.67
CA THR A 215 -14.39 -14.01 -0.22
C THR A 215 -14.79 -13.57 -1.62
N SER A 216 -14.69 -14.48 -2.59
CA SER A 216 -15.26 -14.29 -3.93
C SER A 216 -16.70 -13.79 -3.87
N GLY A 217 -17.03 -12.82 -4.71
CA GLY A 217 -18.33 -12.17 -4.80
C GLY A 217 -18.47 -10.91 -3.93
N GLN A 218 -17.56 -10.66 -2.99
CA GLN A 218 -17.63 -9.47 -2.14
C GLN A 218 -16.95 -8.25 -2.77
N THR A 219 -17.44 -7.07 -2.42
CA THR A 219 -16.90 -5.77 -2.89
C THR A 219 -16.36 -4.96 -1.71
N MET A 220 -15.15 -4.43 -1.89
CA MET A 220 -14.48 -3.54 -0.96
C MET A 220 -14.57 -2.09 -1.46
N GLU A 221 -14.89 -1.16 -0.57
CA GLU A 221 -14.79 0.28 -0.82
C GLU A 221 -13.85 0.93 0.20
N ALA A 222 -12.75 1.49 -0.28
CA ALA A 222 -11.71 2.09 0.53
C ALA A 222 -11.66 3.61 0.33
N ARG A 223 -11.64 4.36 1.43
CA ARG A 223 -11.68 5.83 1.43
C ARG A 223 -10.65 6.39 2.40
N ILE A 224 -9.97 7.45 1.96
CA ILE A 224 -9.15 8.31 2.83
C ILE A 224 -9.59 9.75 2.58
N ALA A 225 -9.84 10.51 3.65
CA ALA A 225 -10.28 11.90 3.53
C ALA A 225 -9.30 12.73 2.68
N GLY A 226 -9.82 13.47 1.70
CA GLY A 226 -9.02 14.26 0.77
C GLY A 226 -8.45 13.50 -0.45
N LEU A 227 -8.67 12.19 -0.55
CA LEU A 227 -8.19 11.36 -1.66
C LEU A 227 -9.33 10.74 -2.47
N THR A 228 -9.03 10.35 -3.70
CA THR A 228 -9.97 9.62 -4.55
C THR A 228 -10.16 8.21 -3.99
N PRO A 229 -11.41 7.78 -3.69
CA PRO A 229 -11.66 6.44 -3.17
C PRO A 229 -11.46 5.36 -4.24
N ILE A 230 -11.33 4.11 -3.81
CA ILE A 230 -11.25 2.95 -4.71
C ILE A 230 -12.33 1.93 -4.37
N THR A 231 -12.78 1.22 -5.39
CA THR A 231 -13.71 0.09 -5.27
C THR A 231 -13.10 -1.14 -5.91
N VAL A 232 -13.08 -2.26 -5.19
CA VAL A 232 -12.44 -3.50 -5.64
C VAL A 232 -13.37 -4.68 -5.37
N ALA A 233 -13.74 -5.41 -6.42
CA ALA A 233 -14.53 -6.64 -6.33
C ALA A 233 -13.60 -7.88 -6.36
N VAL A 234 -13.87 -8.84 -5.48
CA VAL A 234 -13.16 -10.13 -5.46
C VAL A 234 -13.94 -11.14 -6.30
N GLN A 235 -13.27 -11.82 -7.23
CA GLN A 235 -13.86 -12.85 -8.10
C GLN A 235 -13.25 -14.22 -7.87
#